data_AF-A0A971U1U9-F1
#
_entry.id   AF-A0A971U1U9-F1
#
_cell.length_a   1.000
_cell.length_b   1.000
_cell.length_c   1.000
_cell.angle_alpha   90.00
_cell.angle_beta   90.00
_cell.angle_gamma   90.00
#
_symmetry.space_group_name_H-M   'P 1'
#
loop_
_entity.id
_entity.type
_entity.pdbx_description
1 polymer ?
#
loop_
_entity_poly.entity_id
_entity_poly.type
_entity_poly.pdbx_seq_one_letter_code
_entity_poly.pdbx_strand_id
1 'polypeptide(L)'
;MYKSRILTMALVTSMTALSSGCGVIAYAREAEVAQAPAVIIRETAPKAEHTTPDLVVQSFYSWYLSYASGAEGRNPMVDGAYRDRPELSADLVAEMDALLNGPDRVNYDPFLQAQDVPGSFELHEVVMDGDSARVVLSTDFAGHVLAIDLVRHDGAWLIDEIGRADAPEVSAEADLGARLSGAEQGAQAFYDWYLTFLSESEGEGGPPSLLNDGAYKRCPYLAPSFIEELAAQLDSGEPLMADPFLCAQDIPDWVRVEQAVEARNGVQLTMVSSFAEHRFNVFMREMTPGQWLVDGVQPVVD
;
A
#
# COMPACT_ATOMS: atom_id res chain seq x y z
N MET A 1 6.87 -72.51 -1.98
CA MET A 1 5.51 -72.08 -1.58
C MET A 1 4.99 -71.20 -2.71
N TYR A 2 4.17 -71.71 -3.64
CA TYR A 2 2.69 -71.65 -3.57
C TYR A 2 2.23 -70.24 -3.20
N LYS A 3 1.53 -69.44 -4.01
CA LYS A 3 0.63 -69.67 -5.15
C LYS A 3 0.55 -68.32 -5.89
N SER A 4 0.69 -68.28 -7.22
CA SER A 4 -0.36 -68.60 -8.19
C SER A 4 -1.54 -67.61 -8.16
N ARG A 5 -2.04 -67.10 -9.28
CA ARG A 5 -1.83 -67.48 -10.68
C ARG A 5 -2.75 -66.58 -11.55
N ILE A 6 -2.35 -66.43 -12.83
CA ILE A 6 -3.21 -66.64 -14.02
C ILE A 6 -4.18 -65.51 -14.40
N LEU A 7 -4.38 -65.16 -15.68
CA LEU A 7 -3.91 -65.60 -17.02
C LEU A 7 -4.71 -64.63 -17.95
N THR A 8 -4.13 -63.82 -18.84
CA THR A 8 -3.55 -64.17 -20.15
C THR A 8 -4.41 -63.67 -21.31
N MET A 9 -3.67 -63.20 -22.32
CA MET A 9 -3.98 -63.04 -23.75
C MET A 9 -5.23 -62.22 -24.12
N ALA A 10 -5.06 -61.06 -24.74
CA ALA A 10 -4.60 -60.87 -26.13
C ALA A 10 -5.53 -61.52 -27.15
N LEU A 11 -6.30 -60.72 -27.88
CA LEU A 11 -6.27 -60.76 -29.34
C LEU A 11 -6.92 -59.53 -29.97
N VAL A 12 -6.27 -59.13 -31.05
CA VAL A 12 -6.52 -58.09 -32.05
C VAL A 12 -7.88 -58.26 -32.75
N THR A 13 -8.43 -57.16 -33.28
CA THR A 13 -8.83 -56.96 -34.70
C THR A 13 -10.20 -56.28 -34.89
N SER A 14 -10.13 -55.03 -35.37
CA SER A 14 -10.87 -54.40 -36.48
C SER A 14 -12.33 -54.74 -36.85
N MET A 15 -13.03 -53.64 -37.15
CA MET A 15 -13.92 -53.40 -38.31
C MET A 15 -15.40 -53.82 -38.29
N THR A 16 -16.22 -52.75 -38.35
CA THR A 16 -17.38 -52.51 -39.23
C THR A 16 -18.67 -53.35 -39.10
N ALA A 17 -19.70 -52.61 -38.67
CA ALA A 17 -20.89 -52.26 -39.45
C ALA A 17 -22.21 -53.05 -39.28
N LEU A 18 -23.26 -52.21 -39.25
CA LEU A 18 -24.60 -52.35 -39.80
C LEU A 18 -25.77 -52.84 -38.92
N SER A 19 -26.81 -52.00 -39.01
CA SER A 19 -28.25 -52.28 -38.98
C SER A 19 -28.84 -52.49 -37.58
N SER A 20 -29.83 -51.74 -37.12
CA SER A 20 -31.18 -51.38 -37.63
C SER A 20 -32.19 -52.03 -36.68
N GLY A 21 -33.11 -51.23 -36.14
CA GLY A 21 -34.25 -51.74 -35.36
C GLY A 21 -34.84 -50.63 -34.48
N CYS A 22 -35.58 -49.69 -35.06
CA CYS A 22 -37.04 -49.72 -35.18
C CYS A 22 -37.78 -49.56 -33.84
N GLY A 23 -38.09 -48.29 -33.52
CA GLY A 23 -39.29 -47.90 -32.80
C GLY A 23 -40.03 -46.84 -33.63
N VAL A 24 -41.08 -47.28 -34.32
CA VAL A 24 -42.09 -46.51 -35.07
C VAL A 24 -43.20 -46.17 -34.04
N ILE A 25 -43.94 -45.05 -34.01
CA ILE A 25 -44.80 -44.41 -35.02
C ILE A 25 -45.14 -42.95 -34.62
N ALA A 26 -45.18 -42.08 -35.65
CA ALA A 26 -45.96 -40.86 -35.96
C ALA A 26 -47.05 -40.36 -34.98
N TYR A 27 -47.34 -39.05 -34.87
CA TYR A 27 -47.95 -38.21 -35.93
C TYR A 27 -47.45 -36.76 -35.98
N ALA A 28 -47.44 -36.24 -37.20
CA ALA A 28 -46.99 -34.95 -37.66
C ALA A 28 -47.87 -33.76 -37.23
N ARG A 29 -47.24 -32.59 -37.15
CA ARG A 29 -47.78 -31.37 -37.74
C ARG A 29 -46.62 -30.51 -38.27
N GLU A 30 -46.56 -30.38 -39.59
CA GLU A 30 -45.66 -29.44 -40.27
C GLU A 30 -46.01 -28.00 -39.87
N ALA A 31 -44.98 -27.27 -39.45
CA ALA A 31 -44.90 -25.83 -39.59
C ALA A 31 -43.49 -25.53 -40.12
N GLU A 32 -43.42 -25.25 -41.40
CA GLU A 32 -42.25 -24.78 -42.11
C GLU A 32 -41.82 -23.42 -41.52
N VAL A 33 -40.60 -23.32 -41.00
CA VAL A 33 -39.97 -22.04 -40.67
C VAL A 33 -38.57 -22.03 -41.28
N ALA A 34 -38.40 -21.05 -42.16
CA ALA A 34 -37.23 -20.69 -42.95
C ALA A 34 -35.86 -21.00 -42.32
N GLN A 35 -34.96 -21.57 -43.12
CA GLN A 35 -33.52 -21.53 -42.87
C GLN A 35 -33.05 -20.07 -42.89
N ALA A 36 -32.87 -19.50 -41.70
CA ALA A 36 -32.11 -18.27 -41.54
C ALA A 36 -30.62 -18.57 -41.89
N PRO A 37 -29.91 -17.65 -42.55
CA PRO A 37 -28.49 -17.85 -42.83
C PRO A 37 -27.76 -17.98 -41.49
N ALA A 38 -26.76 -18.86 -41.44
CA ALA A 38 -25.79 -18.87 -40.35
C ALA A 38 -25.10 -17.49 -40.35
N VAL A 39 -25.54 -16.60 -39.47
CA VAL A 39 -24.80 -15.41 -39.11
C VAL A 39 -23.55 -15.92 -38.39
N ILE A 40 -22.44 -16.01 -39.10
CA ILE A 40 -21.13 -16.01 -38.47
C ILE A 40 -21.02 -14.65 -37.81
N ILE A 41 -21.40 -14.57 -36.54
CA ILE A 41 -21.00 -13.45 -35.71
C ILE A 41 -19.48 -13.57 -35.64
N ARG A 42 -18.77 -12.81 -36.48
CA ARG A 42 -17.43 -12.40 -36.10
C ARG A 42 -17.66 -11.66 -34.80
N GLU A 43 -17.31 -12.31 -33.70
CA GLU A 43 -17.17 -11.65 -32.43
C GLU A 43 -16.11 -10.57 -32.66
N THR A 44 -16.58 -9.37 -32.99
CA THR A 44 -15.81 -8.16 -32.85
C THR A 44 -15.47 -8.14 -31.38
N ALA A 45 -14.19 -8.43 -31.10
CA ALA A 45 -13.61 -8.22 -29.78
C ALA A 45 -14.13 -6.89 -29.23
N PRO A 46 -14.50 -6.82 -27.95
CA PRO A 46 -15.00 -5.58 -27.38
C PRO A 46 -13.94 -4.51 -27.63
N LYS A 47 -14.34 -3.45 -28.35
CA LYS A 47 -13.56 -2.21 -28.43
C LYS A 47 -13.35 -1.79 -26.98
N ALA A 48 -12.11 -1.84 -26.51
CA ALA A 48 -11.76 -1.64 -25.10
C ALA A 48 -12.39 -0.34 -24.59
N GLU A 49 -13.44 -0.49 -23.79
CA GLU A 49 -14.12 0.62 -23.14
C GLU A 49 -13.27 1.04 -21.94
N HIS A 50 -12.70 2.24 -22.04
CA HIS A 50 -12.21 3.09 -20.95
C HIS A 50 -11.09 2.49 -20.06
N THR A 51 -9.94 2.16 -20.63
CA THR A 51 -8.71 2.08 -19.81
C THR A 51 -8.39 3.47 -19.25
N THR A 52 -8.13 3.60 -17.95
CA THR A 52 -7.67 4.84 -17.33
C THR A 52 -6.14 4.97 -17.45
N PRO A 53 -5.56 6.19 -17.34
CA PRO A 53 -4.11 6.38 -17.46
C PRO A 53 -3.30 5.49 -16.51
N ASP A 54 -3.73 5.37 -15.25
CA ASP A 54 -3.10 4.52 -14.24
C ASP A 54 -3.11 3.04 -14.62
N LEU A 55 -4.21 2.53 -15.20
CA LEU A 55 -4.29 1.15 -15.67
C LEU A 55 -3.35 0.88 -16.86
N VAL A 56 -3.16 1.86 -17.75
CA VAL A 56 -2.18 1.75 -18.85
C VAL A 56 -0.76 1.64 -18.28
N VAL A 57 -0.40 2.54 -17.37
CA VAL A 57 0.93 2.54 -16.72
C VAL A 57 1.15 1.27 -15.91
N GLN A 58 0.17 0.85 -15.12
CA GLN A 58 0.20 -0.40 -14.36
C GLN A 58 0.43 -1.60 -15.29
N SER A 59 -0.34 -1.71 -16.38
CA SER A 59 -0.21 -2.79 -17.36
C SER A 59 1.19 -2.84 -17.97
N PHE A 60 1.71 -1.68 -18.39
CA PHE A 60 3.03 -1.57 -18.99
C PHE A 60 4.14 -1.98 -18.02
N TYR A 61 4.20 -1.39 -16.82
CA TYR A 61 5.29 -1.68 -15.88
C TYR A 61 5.19 -3.08 -15.27
N SER A 62 3.98 -3.62 -15.05
CA SER A 62 3.83 -5.03 -14.65
C SER A 62 4.37 -5.99 -15.71
N TRP A 63 4.08 -5.73 -16.99
CA TRP A 63 4.67 -6.50 -18.09
C TRP A 63 6.19 -6.31 -18.14
N TYR A 64 6.68 -5.08 -18.01
CA TYR A 64 8.10 -4.74 -18.11
C TYR A 64 8.93 -5.52 -17.08
N LEU A 65 8.56 -5.42 -15.80
CA LEU A 65 9.27 -6.10 -14.72
C LEU A 65 9.17 -7.62 -14.86
N SER A 66 8.00 -8.15 -15.21
CA SER A 66 7.84 -9.59 -15.44
C SER A 66 8.66 -10.11 -16.61
N TYR A 67 8.85 -9.31 -17.66
CA TYR A 67 9.66 -9.67 -18.82
C TYR A 67 11.15 -9.68 -18.44
N ALA A 68 11.60 -8.61 -17.79
CA ALA A 68 12.99 -8.42 -17.38
C ALA A 68 13.42 -9.44 -16.30
N SER A 69 12.50 -9.89 -15.45
CA SER A 69 12.74 -10.95 -14.46
C SER A 69 12.57 -12.38 -15.02
N GLY A 70 12.36 -12.53 -16.34
CA GLY A 70 12.13 -13.82 -17.00
C GLY A 70 13.37 -14.72 -17.09
N ALA A 71 13.29 -15.76 -17.93
CA ALA A 71 14.41 -16.68 -18.19
C ALA A 71 15.71 -15.92 -18.55
N GLU A 72 16.86 -16.51 -18.20
CA GLU A 72 18.18 -15.87 -18.35
C GLU A 72 18.37 -15.21 -19.73
N GLY A 73 18.62 -13.90 -19.74
CA GLY A 73 18.99 -13.13 -20.92
C GLY A 73 17.85 -12.34 -21.59
N ARG A 74 16.61 -12.38 -21.08
CA ARG A 74 15.53 -11.54 -21.61
C ARG A 74 15.68 -10.08 -21.17
N ASN A 75 15.62 -9.17 -22.12
CA ASN A 75 15.59 -7.73 -21.84
C ASN A 75 14.68 -7.04 -22.88
N PRO A 76 13.64 -6.29 -22.46
CA PRO A 76 12.68 -5.68 -23.37
C PRO A 76 13.32 -4.83 -24.48
N MET A 77 14.40 -4.11 -24.15
CA MET A 77 15.12 -3.24 -25.09
C MET A 77 16.01 -4.01 -26.05
N VAL A 78 16.73 -5.03 -25.55
CA VAL A 78 17.61 -5.87 -26.37
C VAL A 78 16.80 -6.70 -27.35
N ASP A 79 15.68 -7.26 -26.88
CA ASP A 79 14.78 -8.08 -27.69
C ASP A 79 13.88 -7.23 -28.59
N GLY A 80 13.78 -5.92 -28.33
CA GLY A 80 12.87 -5.00 -29.00
C GLY A 80 11.39 -5.27 -28.71
N ALA A 81 11.09 -6.01 -27.63
CA ALA A 81 9.75 -6.46 -27.29
C ALA A 81 8.81 -5.31 -26.88
N TYR A 82 9.36 -4.13 -26.56
CA TYR A 82 8.58 -2.94 -26.24
C TYR A 82 7.85 -2.36 -27.47
N ARG A 83 8.33 -2.62 -28.69
CA ARG A 83 7.76 -2.03 -29.93
C ARG A 83 6.32 -2.46 -30.21
N ASP A 84 5.93 -3.63 -29.72
CA ASP A 84 4.59 -4.19 -29.92
C ASP A 84 3.63 -3.87 -28.76
N ARG A 85 4.03 -2.99 -27.83
CA ARG A 85 3.20 -2.65 -26.67
C ARG A 85 2.07 -1.70 -27.03
N PRO A 86 0.80 -2.10 -26.83
CA PRO A 86 -0.35 -1.23 -27.09
C PRO A 86 -0.41 -0.03 -26.13
N GLU A 87 0.35 -0.07 -25.03
CA GLU A 87 0.42 1.02 -24.06
C GLU A 87 1.33 2.18 -24.49
N LEU A 88 2.23 2.00 -25.47
CA LEU A 88 3.19 3.02 -25.87
C LEU A 88 2.70 3.81 -27.08
N SER A 89 2.97 5.12 -27.11
CA SER A 89 2.76 5.94 -28.29
C SER A 89 3.77 5.58 -29.38
N ALA A 90 3.38 5.76 -30.65
CA ALA A 90 4.29 5.51 -31.76
C ALA A 90 5.51 6.45 -31.73
N ASP A 91 5.32 7.67 -31.22
CA ASP A 91 6.37 8.67 -31.08
C ASP A 91 7.39 8.26 -30.00
N LEU A 92 6.92 7.79 -28.84
CA LEU A 92 7.80 7.26 -27.79
C LEU A 92 8.58 6.02 -28.27
N VAL A 93 7.93 5.10 -28.99
CA VAL A 93 8.63 3.92 -29.56
C VAL A 93 9.73 4.37 -30.52
N ALA A 94 9.47 5.36 -31.38
CA ALA A 94 10.45 5.90 -32.30
C ALA A 94 11.61 6.61 -31.58
N GLU A 95 11.31 7.35 -30.50
CA GLU A 95 12.33 7.98 -29.65
C GLU A 95 13.24 6.94 -29.00
N MET A 96 12.65 5.89 -28.41
CA MET A 96 13.40 4.80 -27.78
C MET A 96 14.27 4.06 -28.78
N ASP A 97 13.77 3.82 -30.00
CA ASP A 97 14.55 3.23 -31.08
C ASP A 97 15.73 4.13 -31.50
N ALA A 98 15.52 5.45 -31.61
CA ALA A 98 16.58 6.38 -31.94
C ALA A 98 17.64 6.44 -30.83
N LEU A 99 17.21 6.41 -29.57
CA LEU A 99 18.07 6.46 -28.39
C LEU A 99 18.91 5.18 -28.27
N LEU A 100 18.31 4.00 -28.45
CA LEU A 100 18.99 2.71 -28.32
C LEU A 100 19.92 2.39 -29.49
N ASN A 101 19.62 2.90 -30.69
CA ASN A 101 20.46 2.70 -31.89
C ASN A 101 21.43 3.88 -32.15
N GLY A 102 21.40 4.91 -31.31
CA GLY A 102 22.21 6.12 -31.46
C GLY A 102 23.72 5.87 -31.33
N PRO A 103 24.55 6.81 -31.83
CA PRO A 103 26.01 6.71 -31.70
C PRO A 103 26.46 6.81 -30.23
N ASP A 104 25.70 7.55 -29.41
CA ASP A 104 25.89 7.67 -27.98
C ASP A 104 25.12 6.53 -27.29
N ARG A 105 25.85 5.51 -26.85
CA ARG A 105 25.25 4.39 -26.14
C ARG A 105 24.71 4.86 -24.80
N VAL A 106 23.41 4.69 -24.59
CA VAL A 106 22.80 4.84 -23.28
C VAL A 106 23.31 3.71 -22.38
N ASN A 107 23.78 4.08 -21.20
CA ASN A 107 24.30 3.16 -20.18
C ASN A 107 23.29 2.89 -19.05
N TYR A 108 22.03 3.24 -19.28
CA TYR A 108 20.89 3.03 -18.39
C TYR A 108 19.68 2.61 -19.22
N ASP A 109 18.67 2.05 -18.56
CA ASP A 109 17.38 1.71 -19.15
C ASP A 109 16.49 2.97 -19.18
N PRO A 110 16.12 3.53 -20.34
CA PRO A 110 15.30 4.73 -20.45
C PRO A 110 13.84 4.54 -20.04
N PHE A 111 13.30 3.32 -20.04
CA PHE A 111 11.95 3.06 -19.50
C PHE A 111 11.93 3.05 -17.97
N LEU A 112 13.06 2.67 -17.37
CA LEU A 112 13.24 2.67 -15.92
C LEU A 112 13.95 3.91 -15.39
N GLN A 113 14.62 4.69 -16.25
CA GLN A 113 15.53 5.78 -15.85
C GLN A 113 16.57 5.35 -14.78
N ALA A 114 17.03 4.10 -14.88
CA ALA A 114 17.94 3.43 -13.94
C ALA A 114 18.85 2.41 -14.65
N GLN A 115 19.95 2.01 -13.99
CA GLN A 115 20.84 0.96 -14.52
C GLN A 115 20.35 -0.45 -14.21
N ASP A 116 19.81 -0.65 -13.00
CA ASP A 116 19.30 -1.92 -12.52
C ASP A 116 17.78 -2.01 -12.67
N VAL A 117 17.25 -3.23 -12.65
CA VAL A 117 15.81 -3.49 -12.72
C VAL A 117 15.24 -3.56 -11.29
N PRO A 118 14.24 -2.73 -10.95
CA PRO A 118 13.59 -2.79 -9.64
C PRO A 118 12.76 -4.06 -9.48
N GLY A 119 12.56 -4.51 -8.24
CA GLY A 119 11.74 -5.68 -7.94
C GLY A 119 10.23 -5.37 -7.91
N SER A 120 9.86 -4.11 -7.66
CA SER A 120 8.47 -3.66 -7.58
C SER A 120 8.32 -2.16 -7.85
N PHE A 121 7.07 -1.73 -8.06
CA PHE A 121 6.69 -0.33 -8.19
C PHE A 121 5.33 -0.05 -7.53
N GLU A 122 5.07 1.21 -7.22
CA GLU A 122 3.83 1.73 -6.64
C GLU A 122 3.42 3.01 -7.37
N LEU A 123 2.14 3.12 -7.73
CA LEU A 123 1.55 4.32 -8.33
C LEU A 123 1.07 5.27 -7.21
N HIS A 124 1.37 6.57 -7.34
CA HIS A 124 1.06 7.57 -6.31
C HIS A 124 0.00 8.57 -6.75
N GLU A 125 0.22 9.22 -7.89
CA GLU A 125 -0.59 10.36 -8.34
C GLU A 125 -1.02 10.16 -9.79
N VAL A 126 -2.25 10.56 -10.10
CA VAL A 126 -2.80 10.61 -11.46
C VAL A 126 -3.45 11.96 -11.66
N VAL A 127 -2.79 12.82 -12.44
CA VAL A 127 -3.32 14.13 -12.83
C VAL A 127 -3.81 14.04 -14.27
N MET A 128 -5.08 14.36 -14.52
CA MET A 128 -5.66 14.38 -15.85
C MET A 128 -5.97 15.81 -16.26
N ASP A 129 -5.59 16.19 -17.48
CA ASP A 129 -5.94 17.45 -18.11
C ASP A 129 -6.40 17.18 -19.56
N GLY A 130 -7.72 17.07 -19.74
CA GLY A 130 -8.34 16.81 -21.03
C GLY A 130 -7.87 15.50 -21.68
N ASP A 131 -7.14 15.64 -22.78
CA ASP A 131 -6.55 14.54 -23.55
C ASP A 131 -5.09 14.25 -23.17
N SER A 132 -4.62 14.79 -22.04
CA SER A 132 -3.32 14.50 -21.44
C SER A 132 -3.48 14.00 -20.01
N ALA A 133 -2.54 13.19 -19.54
CA ALA A 133 -2.47 12.77 -18.14
C ALA A 133 -1.02 12.56 -17.72
N ARG A 134 -0.74 12.76 -16.43
CA ARG A 134 0.54 12.41 -15.80
C ARG A 134 0.28 11.42 -14.68
N VAL A 135 1.03 10.32 -14.69
CA VAL A 135 1.04 9.31 -13.63
C VAL A 135 2.40 9.32 -12.96
N VAL A 136 2.44 9.45 -11.64
CA VAL A 136 3.68 9.37 -10.85
C VAL A 136 3.77 8.00 -10.20
N LEU A 137 4.94 7.37 -10.29
CA LEU A 137 5.23 6.10 -9.64
C LEU A 137 6.61 6.10 -8.96
N SER A 138 6.76 5.31 -7.91
CA SER A 138 8.05 4.99 -7.30
C SER A 138 8.39 3.51 -7.50
N THR A 139 9.68 3.18 -7.41
CA THR A 139 10.12 1.78 -7.37
C THR A 139 10.68 1.43 -6.00
N ASP A 140 11.10 0.18 -5.79
CA ASP A 140 11.79 -0.25 -4.56
C ASP A 140 13.23 0.27 -4.42
N PHE A 141 13.70 1.07 -5.37
CA PHE A 141 14.96 1.79 -5.25
C PHE A 141 14.76 3.11 -4.50
N ALA A 142 15.64 3.37 -3.52
CA ALA A 142 15.55 4.55 -2.68
C ALA A 142 15.55 5.86 -3.50
N GLY A 143 14.49 6.66 -3.36
CA GLY A 143 14.33 7.94 -4.06
C GLY A 143 14.13 7.82 -5.57
N HIS A 144 13.79 6.64 -6.08
CA HIS A 144 13.64 6.40 -7.50
C HIS A 144 12.18 6.55 -7.94
N VAL A 145 11.92 7.62 -8.68
CA VAL A 145 10.57 8.05 -9.06
C VAL A 145 10.52 8.49 -10.50
N LEU A 146 9.45 8.05 -11.17
CA LEU A 146 9.17 8.35 -12.56
C LEU A 146 7.88 9.17 -12.68
N ALA A 147 7.90 10.14 -13.59
CA ALA A 147 6.70 10.76 -14.13
C ALA A 147 6.47 10.18 -15.53
N ILE A 148 5.25 9.68 -15.73
CA ILE A 148 4.81 9.05 -16.96
C ILE A 148 3.73 9.94 -17.57
N ASP A 149 4.03 10.58 -18.69
CA ASP A 149 3.05 11.38 -19.40
C ASP A 149 2.33 10.52 -20.44
N LEU A 150 1.02 10.69 -20.51
CA LEU A 150 0.14 9.99 -21.40
C LEU A 150 -0.65 10.99 -22.23
N VAL A 151 -0.88 10.62 -23.49
CA VAL A 151 -1.76 11.32 -24.41
C VAL A 151 -2.93 10.41 -24.79
N ARG A 152 -4.11 10.99 -24.98
CA ARG A 152 -5.28 10.28 -25.51
C ARG A 152 -5.30 10.43 -27.03
N HIS A 153 -5.13 9.32 -27.75
CA HIS A 153 -5.24 9.24 -29.20
C HIS A 153 -6.30 8.20 -29.61
N ASP A 154 -7.23 8.56 -30.50
CA ASP A 154 -8.35 7.70 -30.95
C ASP A 154 -9.16 7.04 -29.81
N GLY A 155 -9.23 7.70 -28.66
CA GLY A 155 -9.94 7.24 -27.47
C GLY A 155 -9.13 6.31 -26.55
N ALA A 156 -7.91 5.93 -26.93
CA ALA A 156 -6.98 5.17 -26.11
C ALA A 156 -5.95 6.08 -25.44
N TRP A 157 -5.58 5.79 -24.19
CA TRP A 157 -4.44 6.41 -23.53
C TRP A 157 -3.16 5.68 -23.93
N LEU A 158 -2.12 6.44 -24.25
CA LEU A 158 -0.81 5.94 -24.66
C LEU A 158 0.25 6.69 -23.86
N ILE A 159 1.25 5.97 -23.36
CA ILE A 159 2.44 6.53 -22.72
C ILE A 159 3.26 7.23 -23.81
N ASP A 160 3.51 8.51 -23.61
CA ASP A 160 4.13 9.40 -24.57
C ASP A 160 5.50 9.90 -24.11
N GLU A 161 5.70 10.07 -22.81
CA GLU A 161 6.99 10.48 -22.23
C GLU A 161 7.24 9.74 -20.91
N ILE A 162 8.51 9.41 -20.66
CA ILE A 162 8.99 8.80 -19.42
C ILE A 162 10.17 9.61 -18.92
N GLY A 163 10.02 10.22 -17.76
CA GLY A 163 11.05 11.06 -17.15
C GLY A 163 11.28 10.75 -15.68
N ARG A 164 12.38 11.27 -15.14
CA ARG A 164 12.59 11.35 -13.69
C ARG A 164 11.72 12.47 -13.16
N ALA A 165 10.94 12.16 -12.12
CA ALA A 165 10.40 13.21 -11.27
C ALA A 165 11.27 13.33 -10.03
N ASP A 166 11.20 14.48 -9.37
CA ASP A 166 11.45 14.50 -7.94
C ASP A 166 10.52 13.46 -7.32
N ALA A 167 11.00 12.72 -6.31
CA ALA A 167 10.13 11.77 -5.65
C ALA A 167 8.79 12.44 -5.34
N PRO A 168 7.61 11.79 -5.55
CA PRO A 168 6.43 12.43 -5.01
C PRO A 168 6.82 12.54 -3.54
N GLU A 169 6.76 13.76 -3.01
CA GLU A 169 6.48 13.83 -1.61
C GLU A 169 5.22 12.95 -1.50
N VAL A 170 5.33 11.76 -0.91
CA VAL A 170 4.21 11.20 -0.17
C VAL A 170 3.84 12.39 0.69
N SER A 171 2.85 13.19 0.24
CA SER A 171 2.95 14.66 0.37
C SER A 171 3.44 14.98 1.76
N ALA A 172 4.45 15.82 1.96
CA ALA A 172 4.99 16.01 3.30
C ALA A 172 3.83 16.28 4.31
N GLU A 173 2.72 16.84 3.81
CA GLU A 173 1.40 16.95 4.44
C GLU A 173 0.63 15.63 4.73
N ALA A 174 0.60 14.63 3.84
CA ALA A 174 0.01 13.30 4.09
C ALA A 174 0.85 12.43 5.05
N ASP A 175 2.18 12.46 4.95
CA ASP A 175 3.05 11.81 5.93
C ASP A 175 2.94 12.52 7.30
N LEU A 176 2.97 13.86 7.30
CA LEU A 176 2.72 14.66 8.51
C LEU A 176 1.32 14.37 9.09
N GLY A 177 0.28 14.36 8.27
CA GLY A 177 -1.09 14.07 8.69
C GLY A 177 -1.23 12.69 9.33
N ALA A 178 -0.60 11.67 8.75
CA ALA A 178 -0.55 10.33 9.31
C ALA A 178 0.21 10.28 10.63
N ARG A 179 1.36 10.96 10.72
CA ARG A 179 2.17 11.06 11.94
C ARG A 179 1.46 11.80 13.07
N LEU A 180 0.85 12.94 12.79
CA LEU A 180 0.04 13.70 13.73
C LEU A 180 -1.12 12.82 14.23
N SER A 181 -1.88 12.22 13.31
CA SER A 181 -3.01 11.32 13.65
C SER A 181 -2.57 10.10 14.48
N GLY A 182 -1.40 9.52 14.17
CA GLY A 182 -0.84 8.40 14.92
C GLY A 182 -0.43 8.78 16.34
N ALA A 183 0.22 9.95 16.49
CA ALA A 183 0.58 10.51 17.79
C ALA A 183 -0.66 10.83 18.65
N GLU A 184 -1.69 11.43 18.07
CA GLU A 184 -2.97 11.72 18.75
C GLU A 184 -3.62 10.45 19.28
N GLN A 185 -3.71 9.42 18.43
CA GLN A 185 -4.26 8.12 18.83
C GLN A 185 -3.44 7.46 19.95
N GLY A 186 -2.11 7.50 19.86
CA GLY A 186 -1.22 6.96 20.89
C GLY A 186 -1.38 7.66 22.24
N ALA A 187 -1.47 8.99 22.23
CA ALA A 187 -1.68 9.76 23.46
C ALA A 187 -3.06 9.53 24.06
N GLN A 188 -4.12 9.54 23.24
CA GLN A 188 -5.47 9.27 23.72
C GLN A 188 -5.55 7.86 24.34
N ALA A 189 -4.95 6.84 23.70
CA ALA A 189 -4.91 5.49 24.24
C ALA A 189 -4.20 5.42 25.61
N PHE A 190 -3.09 6.16 25.77
CA PHE A 190 -2.42 6.27 27.07
C PHE A 190 -3.34 6.89 28.14
N TYR A 191 -3.98 8.03 27.86
CA TYR A 191 -4.81 8.71 28.88
C TYR A 191 -6.11 7.96 29.19
N ASP A 192 -6.76 7.35 28.20
CA ASP A 192 -7.94 6.50 28.43
C ASP A 192 -7.59 5.32 29.33
N TRP A 193 -6.45 4.67 29.06
CA TRP A 193 -5.94 3.59 29.90
C TRP A 193 -5.53 4.10 31.29
N TYR A 194 -4.81 5.22 31.37
CA TYR A 194 -4.26 5.75 32.62
C TYR A 194 -5.37 6.20 33.58
N LEU A 195 -6.39 6.92 33.10
CA LEU A 195 -7.53 7.30 33.92
C LEU A 195 -8.34 6.09 34.38
N THR A 196 -8.51 5.09 33.52
CA THR A 196 -9.14 3.81 33.90
C THR A 196 -8.34 3.13 34.99
N PHE A 197 -7.02 3.00 34.80
CA PHE A 197 -6.10 2.42 35.77
C PHE A 197 -6.19 3.13 37.12
N LEU A 198 -6.19 4.46 37.16
CA LEU A 198 -6.34 5.23 38.41
C LEU A 198 -7.71 5.08 39.07
N SER A 199 -8.77 4.88 38.28
CA SER A 199 -10.14 4.69 38.78
C SER A 199 -10.38 3.30 39.38
N GLU A 200 -9.55 2.31 39.02
CA GLU A 200 -9.60 0.96 39.56
C GLU A 200 -9.06 0.92 41.00
N SER A 201 -9.89 1.35 41.96
CA SER A 201 -9.63 1.15 43.39
C SER A 201 -10.85 0.60 44.10
N GLU A 202 -10.83 -0.69 44.39
CA GLU A 202 -11.83 -1.35 45.26
C GLU A 202 -11.22 -1.86 46.58
N GLY A 203 -10.02 -1.40 46.96
CA GLY A 203 -9.29 -1.86 48.15
C GLY A 203 -8.90 -0.77 49.15
N GLU A 204 -8.57 -1.17 50.39
CA GLU A 204 -8.18 -0.33 51.54
C GLU A 204 -6.89 0.53 51.33
N GLY A 205 -6.29 0.54 50.14
CA GLY A 205 -4.98 1.15 49.84
C GLY A 205 -4.99 2.50 49.11
N GLY A 206 -6.16 3.07 48.79
CA GLY A 206 -6.28 4.27 47.96
C GLY A 206 -6.19 3.97 46.45
N PRO A 207 -6.27 5.01 45.58
CA PRO A 207 -6.15 4.84 44.14
C PRO A 207 -4.78 4.26 43.77
N PRO A 208 -4.71 3.31 42.83
CA PRO A 208 -3.44 2.81 42.33
C PRO A 208 -2.65 3.97 41.71
N SER A 209 -1.33 3.95 41.87
CA SER A 209 -0.44 4.92 41.24
C SER A 209 0.54 4.19 40.36
N LEU A 210 0.78 4.72 39.17
CA LEU A 210 1.75 4.16 38.23
C LEU A 210 3.20 4.35 38.74
N LEU A 211 3.40 5.30 39.65
CA LEU A 211 4.69 5.58 40.28
C LEU A 211 4.99 4.58 41.40
N ASN A 212 3.96 4.01 42.05
CA ASN A 212 4.14 3.00 43.08
C ASN A 212 4.71 1.71 42.48
N ASP A 213 5.60 1.06 43.24
CA ASP A 213 6.23 -0.22 42.89
C ASP A 213 6.93 -0.25 41.51
N GLY A 214 7.27 0.93 40.96
CA GLY A 214 7.94 1.07 39.67
C GLY A 214 7.11 0.58 38.48
N ALA A 215 5.77 0.56 38.58
CA ALA A 215 4.90 0.07 37.51
C ALA A 215 5.10 0.83 36.19
N TYR A 216 5.41 2.13 36.24
CA TYR A 216 5.74 2.95 35.07
C TYR A 216 6.87 2.37 34.20
N LYS A 217 7.84 1.64 34.79
CA LYS A 217 8.97 1.04 34.05
C LYS A 217 8.53 -0.05 33.07
N ARG A 218 7.33 -0.58 33.23
CA ARG A 218 6.73 -1.62 32.39
C ARG A 218 5.52 -1.10 31.60
N CYS A 219 5.26 0.20 31.65
CA CYS A 219 4.14 0.80 30.93
C CYS A 219 4.41 0.74 29.42
N PRO A 220 3.54 0.09 28.63
CA PRO A 220 3.75 -0.07 27.19
C PRO A 220 3.58 1.24 26.41
N TYR A 221 3.07 2.28 27.05
CA TYR A 221 2.81 3.59 26.46
C TYR A 221 3.95 4.60 26.66
N LEU A 222 4.95 4.29 27.49
CA LEU A 222 6.04 5.21 27.79
C LEU A 222 7.30 4.87 27.00
N ALA A 223 7.92 5.88 26.41
CA ALA A 223 9.20 5.74 25.73
C ALA A 223 10.32 5.45 26.75
N PRO A 224 11.34 4.67 26.39
CA PRO A 224 12.47 4.37 27.28
C PRO A 224 13.16 5.62 27.84
N SER A 225 13.34 6.66 27.02
CA SER A 225 13.92 7.94 27.43
C SER A 225 13.12 8.64 28.53
N PHE A 226 11.78 8.63 28.44
CA PHE A 226 10.93 9.23 29.44
C PHE A 226 10.91 8.42 30.75
N ILE A 227 10.97 7.08 30.64
CA ILE A 227 11.12 6.21 31.82
C ILE A 227 12.43 6.53 32.56
N GLU A 228 13.53 6.73 31.83
CA GLU A 228 14.82 7.09 32.40
C GLU A 228 14.80 8.47 33.08
N GLU A 229 14.20 9.47 32.44
CA GLU A 229 14.04 10.81 33.01
C GLU A 229 13.18 10.78 34.29
N LEU A 230 12.04 10.11 34.25
CA LEU A 230 11.15 9.97 35.40
C LEU A 230 11.83 9.20 36.54
N ALA A 231 12.60 8.15 36.23
CA ALA A 231 13.37 7.43 37.23
C ALA A 231 14.41 8.34 37.91
N ALA A 232 15.14 9.13 37.13
CA ALA A 232 16.11 10.08 37.67
C ALA A 232 15.45 11.16 38.54
N GLN A 233 14.27 11.64 38.14
CA GLN A 233 13.50 12.61 38.95
C GLN A 233 13.06 11.99 40.27
N LEU A 234 12.54 10.77 40.27
CA LEU A 234 12.13 10.06 41.48
C LEU A 234 13.32 9.74 42.40
N ASP A 235 14.45 9.34 41.83
CA ASP A 235 15.68 9.02 42.56
C ASP A 235 16.34 10.26 43.20
N SER A 236 16.02 11.46 42.71
CA SER A 236 16.53 12.73 43.28
C SER A 236 16.05 12.97 44.72
N GLY A 237 14.92 12.37 45.11
CA GLY A 237 14.30 12.56 46.42
C GLY A 237 13.53 13.88 46.59
N GLU A 238 13.50 14.74 45.57
CA GLU A 238 12.64 15.92 45.56
C GLU A 238 11.17 15.51 45.43
N PRO A 239 10.25 16.09 46.23
CA PRO A 239 8.84 15.72 46.17
C PRO A 239 8.23 16.16 44.84
N LEU A 240 7.44 15.27 44.24
CA LEU A 240 6.60 15.64 43.09
C LEU A 240 5.48 16.57 43.57
N MET A 241 5.43 17.77 42.99
CA MET A 241 4.43 18.80 43.32
C MET A 241 3.11 18.62 42.54
N ALA A 242 3.13 17.76 41.53
CA ALA A 242 2.00 17.40 40.67
C ALA A 242 2.25 15.99 40.11
N ASP A 243 1.20 15.34 39.62
CA ASP A 243 1.34 14.13 38.84
C ASP A 243 2.14 14.41 37.55
N PRO A 244 3.20 13.64 37.25
CA PRO A 244 4.10 13.91 36.13
C PRO A 244 3.48 13.61 34.77
N PHE A 245 2.34 12.89 34.72
CA PHE A 245 1.63 12.58 33.48
C PHE A 245 0.46 13.53 33.23
N LEU A 246 -0.05 14.20 34.25
CA LEU A 246 -1.17 15.15 34.15
C LEU A 246 -0.75 16.61 34.33
N CYS A 247 0.39 16.89 34.95
CA CYS A 247 0.76 18.23 35.44
C CYS A 247 -0.28 18.84 36.39
N ALA A 248 -1.04 18.01 37.11
CA ALA A 248 -2.05 18.41 38.08
C ALA A 248 -1.91 17.62 39.39
N GLN A 249 -2.46 18.16 40.49
CA GLN A 249 -2.51 17.45 41.77
C GLN A 249 -3.68 16.47 41.87
N ASP A 250 -4.80 16.80 41.20
CA ASP A 250 -6.02 15.99 41.19
C ASP A 250 -6.17 15.23 39.86
N ILE A 251 -7.05 14.21 39.86
CA ILE A 251 -7.33 13.37 38.69
C ILE A 251 -8.56 13.93 37.95
N PRO A 252 -8.44 14.31 36.67
CA PRO A 252 -9.58 14.78 35.89
C PRO A 252 -10.48 13.61 35.43
N ASP A 253 -11.75 13.91 35.16
CA ASP A 253 -12.71 12.93 34.63
C ASP A 253 -12.37 12.51 33.19
N TRP A 254 -11.73 13.41 32.43
CA TRP A 254 -11.31 13.17 31.06
C TRP A 254 -10.09 14.02 30.70
N VAL A 255 -9.33 13.52 29.73
CA VAL A 255 -8.24 14.22 29.03
C VAL A 255 -8.45 14.00 27.53
N ARG A 256 -8.19 15.04 26.72
CA ARG A 256 -8.32 15.01 25.26
C ARG A 256 -7.22 15.80 24.59
N VAL A 257 -6.89 15.42 23.36
CA VAL A 257 -6.05 16.24 22.49
C VAL A 257 -6.85 17.47 22.05
N GLU A 258 -6.26 18.66 22.21
CA GLU A 258 -6.76 19.90 21.62
C GLU A 258 -6.05 20.22 20.30
N GLN A 259 -4.73 20.03 20.25
CA GLN A 259 -3.91 20.37 19.09
C GLN A 259 -2.71 19.44 18.99
N ALA A 260 -2.33 19.09 17.76
CA ALA A 260 -1.09 18.38 17.44
C ALA A 260 -0.23 19.23 16.50
N VAL A 261 1.07 19.31 16.77
CA VAL A 261 2.05 20.00 15.92
C VAL A 261 3.32 19.19 15.81
N GLU A 262 3.99 19.29 14.66
CA GLU A 262 5.30 18.68 14.49
C GLU A 262 6.33 19.28 15.45
N ALA A 263 7.15 18.43 16.05
CA ALA A 263 8.26 18.83 16.90
C ALA A 263 9.56 18.21 16.37
N ARG A 264 10.71 18.78 16.78
CA ARG A 264 12.03 18.34 16.31
C ARG A 264 12.25 16.82 16.41
N ASN A 265 11.74 16.19 17.46
CA ASN A 265 11.94 14.77 17.77
C ASN A 265 10.63 13.98 17.87
N GLY A 266 9.59 14.36 17.10
CA GLY A 266 8.30 13.67 17.12
C GLY A 266 7.14 14.63 16.94
N VAL A 267 6.10 14.48 17.76
CA VAL A 267 4.91 15.33 17.74
C VAL A 267 4.67 15.91 19.13
N GLN A 268 4.38 17.19 19.22
CA GLN A 268 3.90 17.82 20.44
C GLN A 268 2.38 17.92 20.37
N LEU A 269 1.72 17.44 21.42
CA LEU A 269 0.27 17.53 21.61
C LEU A 269 -0.01 18.50 22.75
N THR A 270 -0.92 19.45 22.53
CA THR A 270 -1.53 20.20 23.62
C THR A 270 -2.76 19.43 24.08
N MET A 271 -2.73 19.01 25.35
CA MET A 271 -3.80 18.27 26.01
C MET A 271 -4.65 19.23 26.84
N VAL A 272 -5.94 18.95 26.90
CA VAL A 272 -6.91 19.62 27.78
C VAL A 272 -7.61 18.59 28.65
N SER A 273 -8.05 19.00 29.83
CA SER A 273 -8.74 18.12 30.77
C SER A 273 -10.08 18.69 31.23
N SER A 274 -10.81 17.92 32.05
CA SER A 274 -12.06 18.37 32.66
C SER A 274 -11.90 19.52 33.66
N PHE A 275 -10.68 19.81 34.10
CA PHE A 275 -10.41 20.97 34.95
C PHE A 275 -10.42 22.27 34.15
N ALA A 276 -10.95 23.33 34.77
CA ALA A 276 -11.04 24.65 34.15
C ALA A 276 -9.64 25.15 33.76
N GLU A 277 -9.48 25.51 32.48
CA GLU A 277 -8.26 26.10 31.90
C GLU A 277 -7.00 25.23 32.01
N HIS A 278 -7.12 23.96 32.40
CA HIS A 278 -5.97 23.08 32.57
C HIS A 278 -5.49 22.55 31.21
N ARG A 279 -4.28 22.98 30.83
CA ARG A 279 -3.57 22.57 29.62
C ARG A 279 -2.16 22.10 29.95
N PHE A 280 -1.70 21.08 29.24
CA PHE A 280 -0.32 20.59 29.33
C PHE A 280 0.13 20.02 27.99
N ASN A 281 1.44 19.99 27.76
CA ASN A 281 2.04 19.45 26.55
C ASN A 281 2.49 18.01 26.76
N VAL A 282 2.22 17.17 25.76
CA VAL A 282 2.70 15.78 25.68
C VAL A 282 3.53 15.64 24.42
N PHE A 283 4.74 15.13 24.58
CA PHE A 283 5.64 14.84 23.47
C PHE A 283 5.53 13.36 23.14
N MET A 284 5.20 13.05 21.89
CA MET A 284 5.05 11.71 21.37
C MET A 284 6.22 11.39 20.45
N ARG A 285 6.82 10.21 20.61
CA ARG A 285 7.87 9.70 19.73
C ARG A 285 7.44 8.39 19.08
N GLU A 286 7.68 8.29 17.78
CA GLU A 286 7.51 7.04 17.05
C GLU A 286 8.74 6.15 17.25
N MET A 287 8.55 4.95 17.80
CA MET A 287 9.63 4.00 18.08
C MET A 287 9.86 3.05 16.91
N THR A 288 8.76 2.61 16.30
CA THR A 288 8.68 1.81 15.08
C THR A 288 7.45 2.30 14.29
N PRO A 289 7.35 2.05 12.98
CA PRO A 289 6.24 2.55 12.18
C PRO A 289 4.87 2.24 12.81
N GLY A 290 4.11 3.28 13.15
CA GLY A 290 2.80 3.22 13.80
C GLY A 290 2.82 3.06 15.33
N GLN A 291 3.99 2.91 15.96
CA GLN A 291 4.12 2.79 17.42
C GLN A 291 4.55 4.11 18.06
N TRP A 292 3.57 4.87 18.54
CA TRP A 292 3.76 6.16 19.21
C TRP A 292 3.72 6.03 20.73
N LEU A 293 4.79 6.46 21.40
CA LEU A 293 4.92 6.42 22.85
C LEU A 293 5.12 7.81 23.45
N VAL A 294 4.67 8.00 24.69
CA VAL A 294 4.88 9.22 25.48
C VAL A 294 6.35 9.35 25.82
N ASP A 295 6.97 10.42 25.34
CA ASP A 295 8.39 10.73 25.45
C ASP A 295 8.67 11.97 26.33
N GLY A 296 7.62 12.66 26.77
CA GLY A 296 7.71 13.74 27.74
C GLY A 296 6.35 14.35 28.03
N VAL A 297 6.20 14.92 29.22
CA VAL A 297 5.00 15.66 29.63
C VAL A 297 5.45 16.91 30.38
N GLN A 298 4.90 18.06 30.03
CA GLN A 298 5.30 19.36 30.59
C GLN A 298 4.08 20.28 30.72
N PRO A 299 4.01 21.15 31.73
CA PRO A 299 2.98 22.20 31.77
C PRO A 299 3.12 23.14 30.57
N VAL A 300 2.01 23.72 30.10
CA VAL A 300 2.09 24.83 29.14
C VAL A 300 2.73 26.01 29.85
N VAL A 301 3.81 26.56 29.27
CA VAL A 301 4.43 27.80 29.73
C VAL A 301 3.91 28.92 28.83
N ASP A 302 3.10 29.81 29.39
CA ASP A 302 2.66 31.04 28.73
C ASP A 302 3.81 32.05 28.55
#